data_AF-A0A0P7CH12-F1
#
_entry.id   AF-A0A0P7CH12-F1
#
_cell.length_a   1.000
_cell.length_b   1.000
_cell.length_c   1.000
_cell.angle_alpha   90.00
_cell.angle_beta   90.00
_cell.angle_gamma   90.00
#
_symmetry.space_group_name_H-M   'P 1'
#
loop_
_entity.id
_entity.type
_entity.pdbx_description
1 polymer ?
#
loop_
_entity_poly.entity_id
_entity_poly.type
_entity_poly.pdbx_seq_one_letter_code
_entity_poly.pdbx_strand_id
1 'polypeptide(L)'
;MEGLSLFVGPLTVPGRSAGYEDVRGRRLAAAGTPEELLAHWSWLGASTSEPPPVPWPGRGVVAVAAGLLLGEVERWWATDQLPEIDVQVEVGPDGETRRHPVLPLPVVASPAAPRRGARPAGSVRT
;
A
#
# COMPACT_ATOMS: atom_id res chain seq x y z
N MET A 1 9.63 9.40 18.21
CA MET A 1 9.73 10.40 17.12
C MET A 1 9.22 9.69 15.88
N GLU A 2 8.03 10.03 15.41
CA GLU A 2 7.40 9.36 14.26
C GLU A 2 7.98 9.91 12.95
N GLY A 3 7.99 9.11 11.88
CA GLY A 3 8.36 9.57 10.52
C GLY A 3 9.82 9.46 10.11
N LEU A 4 10.70 8.82 10.91
CA LEU A 4 12.11 8.58 10.55
C LEU A 4 12.40 7.16 10.05
N SER A 5 11.40 6.27 10.06
CA SER A 5 11.54 4.94 9.47
C SER A 5 11.40 5.00 7.95
N LEU A 6 12.18 4.18 7.24
CA LEU A 6 11.98 3.90 5.83
C LEU A 6 11.27 2.56 5.64
N PHE A 7 10.49 2.43 4.59
CA PHE A 7 9.82 1.17 4.23
C PHE A 7 10.28 0.74 2.84
N VAL A 8 10.72 -0.51 2.71
CA VAL A 8 11.14 -1.15 1.47
C VAL A 8 10.19 -2.29 1.15
N GLY A 9 9.78 -2.39 -0.11
CA GLY A 9 8.88 -3.44 -0.56
C GLY A 9 7.39 -3.23 -0.20
N PRO A 10 6.54 -4.21 -0.51
CA PRO A 10 6.91 -5.48 -1.14
C PRO A 10 7.32 -5.30 -2.60
N LEU A 11 8.20 -6.18 -3.10
CA LEU A 11 8.47 -6.29 -4.54
C LEU A 11 7.20 -6.74 -5.25
N THR A 12 6.54 -5.80 -5.94
CA THR A 12 5.28 -6.05 -6.64
C THR A 12 5.53 -6.67 -8.01
N VAL A 13 5.02 -7.88 -8.22
CA VAL A 13 4.95 -8.56 -9.52
C VAL A 13 3.47 -8.81 -9.83
N PRO A 14 2.92 -8.22 -10.92
CA PRO A 14 1.51 -8.33 -11.27
C PRO A 14 1.03 -9.78 -11.31
N GLY A 15 -0.05 -10.07 -10.56
CA GLY A 15 -0.66 -11.40 -10.49
C GLY A 15 0.12 -12.44 -9.67
N ARG A 16 1.25 -12.07 -9.05
CA ARG A 16 2.11 -12.99 -8.26
C ARG A 16 2.35 -12.53 -6.82
N SER A 17 2.40 -11.23 -6.55
CA SER A 17 2.57 -10.68 -5.20
C SER A 17 1.62 -9.51 -4.93
N ALA A 18 1.50 -9.16 -3.66
CA ALA A 18 0.80 -7.99 -3.17
C ALA A 18 1.38 -6.71 -3.79
N GLY A 19 0.48 -5.80 -4.15
CA GLY A 19 0.80 -4.51 -4.70
C GLY A 19 0.76 -3.39 -3.66
N TYR A 20 1.11 -2.20 -4.13
CA TYR A 20 1.01 -0.97 -3.33
C TYR A 20 -0.42 -0.71 -2.81
N GLU A 21 -1.45 -1.06 -3.59
CA GLU A 21 -2.85 -0.93 -3.16
C GLU A 21 -3.18 -1.86 -1.99
N ASP A 22 -2.60 -3.06 -1.93
CA ASP A 22 -2.77 -3.97 -0.80
C ASP A 22 -2.13 -3.38 0.45
N VAL A 23 -0.92 -2.84 0.35
CA VAL A 23 -0.25 -2.11 1.45
C VAL A 23 -1.13 -0.98 1.95
N ARG A 24 -1.64 -0.13 1.05
CA ARG A 24 -2.48 1.02 1.44
C ARG A 24 -3.80 0.57 2.06
N GLY A 25 -4.50 -0.40 1.49
CA GLY A 25 -5.76 -0.88 2.06
C GLY A 25 -5.57 -1.54 3.42
N ARG A 26 -4.49 -2.32 3.61
CA ARG A 26 -4.15 -2.90 4.93
C ARG A 26 -3.79 -1.82 5.95
N ARG A 27 -3.00 -0.81 5.55
CA ARG A 27 -2.63 0.32 6.42
C ARG A 27 -3.84 1.17 6.80
N LEU A 28 -4.76 1.37 5.87
CA LEU A 28 -6.02 2.06 6.12
C LEU A 28 -6.90 1.29 7.12
N ALA A 29 -7.03 -0.02 6.93
CA ALA A 29 -7.81 -0.88 7.82
C ALA A 29 -7.24 -0.94 9.25
N ALA A 30 -5.93 -0.74 9.41
CA ALA A 30 -5.25 -0.72 10.70
C ALA A 30 -5.12 0.68 11.32
N ALA A 31 -5.52 1.74 10.62
CA ALA A 31 -5.32 3.11 11.07
C ALA A 31 -6.26 3.48 12.23
N GLY A 32 -5.72 4.13 13.26
CA GLY A 32 -6.53 4.71 14.34
C GLY A 32 -7.32 5.95 13.89
N THR A 33 -6.86 6.63 12.83
CA THR A 33 -7.48 7.82 12.22
C THR A 33 -7.52 7.69 10.69
N PRO A 34 -8.38 6.83 10.13
CA PRO A 34 -8.39 6.51 8.71
C PRO A 34 -8.68 7.73 7.81
N GLU A 35 -9.52 8.67 8.25
CA GLU A 35 -9.85 9.89 7.51
C GLU A 35 -8.64 10.81 7.36
N GLU A 36 -7.83 10.97 8.41
CA GLU A 36 -6.60 11.77 8.38
C GLU A 36 -5.57 11.14 7.44
N LEU A 37 -5.43 9.81 7.49
CA LEU A 37 -4.52 9.09 6.60
C LEU A 37 -4.93 9.23 5.12
N LEU A 38 -6.23 9.16 4.82
CA LEU A 38 -6.77 9.43 3.49
C LEU A 38 -6.51 10.87 3.04
N ALA A 39 -6.69 11.85 3.92
CA ALA A 39 -6.42 13.25 3.63
C ALA A 39 -4.93 13.47 3.30
N HIS A 40 -4.02 12.89 4.08
CA HIS A 40 -2.57 12.96 3.83
C HIS A 40 -2.19 12.35 2.49
N TRP A 41 -2.69 11.15 2.20
CA TRP A 41 -2.39 10.51 0.93
C TRP A 41 -2.99 11.25 -0.27
N SER A 42 -4.18 11.85 -0.13
CA SER A 42 -4.77 12.71 -1.15
C SER A 42 -3.90 13.94 -1.41
N TRP A 43 -3.43 14.59 -0.34
CA TRP A 43 -2.52 15.72 -0.43
C TRP A 43 -1.18 15.36 -1.09
N LEU A 44 -0.58 14.20 -0.75
CA LEU A 44 0.64 13.69 -1.39
C LEU A 44 0.46 13.35 -2.88
N GLY A 45 -0.75 12.95 -3.28
CA GLY A 45 -1.08 12.64 -4.67
C GLY A 45 -1.33 13.89 -5.54
N ALA A 46 -1.58 15.05 -4.94
CA ALA A 46 -1.76 16.30 -5.67
C ALA A 46 -0.41 16.83 -6.15
N SER A 47 -0.19 16.85 -7.47
CA SER A 47 1.06 17.26 -8.14
C SER A 47 1.45 18.74 -7.95
N THR A 48 0.69 19.50 -7.16
CA THR A 48 0.81 20.95 -7.03
C THR A 48 1.40 21.41 -5.69
N SER A 49 1.68 20.50 -4.75
CA SER A 49 2.13 20.85 -3.41
C SER A 49 3.63 20.56 -3.26
N GLU A 50 4.44 21.60 -3.07
CA GLU A 50 5.80 21.41 -2.55
C GLU A 50 5.71 20.82 -1.14
N PRO A 51 6.38 19.69 -0.85
CA PRO A 51 6.29 19.09 0.46
C PRO A 51 6.95 19.99 1.51
N PRO A 52 6.38 20.10 2.73
CA PRO A 52 7.00 20.88 3.78
C PRO A 52 8.37 20.26 4.15
N PRO A 53 9.31 21.07 4.66
CA PRO A 53 10.58 20.53 5.13
C PRO A 53 10.33 19.55 6.28
N VAL A 54 10.67 18.29 6.05
CA VAL A 54 10.60 17.22 7.06
C VAL A 54 12.00 16.70 7.39
N PRO A 55 12.25 16.23 8.62
CA PRO A 55 13.48 15.55 8.96
C PRO A 55 13.71 14.34 8.04
N TRP A 56 14.89 14.27 7.42
CA TRP A 56 15.27 13.10 6.62
C TRP A 56 15.95 12.05 7.51
N PRO A 57 15.61 10.75 7.37
CA PRO A 57 16.43 9.66 7.91
C PRO A 57 17.94 9.83 7.65
N GLY A 58 18.75 9.37 8.60
CA GLY A 58 20.21 9.45 8.50
C GLY A 58 20.76 8.65 7.31
N ARG A 59 21.92 9.07 6.79
CA ARG A 59 22.54 8.45 5.59
C ARG A 59 22.76 6.94 5.72
N GLY A 60 23.06 6.45 6.93
CA GLY A 60 23.20 5.01 7.20
C GLY A 60 21.88 4.24 7.01
N VAL A 61 20.77 4.79 7.52
CA VAL A 61 19.42 4.23 7.32
C VAL A 61 19.06 4.19 5.85
N VAL A 62 19.36 5.27 5.12
CA VAL A 62 19.16 5.34 3.65
C VAL A 62 19.98 4.27 2.93
N ALA A 63 21.25 4.07 3.32
CA ALA A 63 22.10 3.06 2.71
C ALA A 63 21.59 1.63 2.96
N VAL A 64 21.09 1.34 4.17
CA VAL A 64 20.47 0.05 4.50
C VAL A 64 19.22 -0.19 3.64
N ALA A 65 18.31 0.79 3.58
CA ALA A 65 17.11 0.69 2.77
C ALA A 65 17.43 0.50 1.28
N ALA A 66 18.42 1.24 0.75
CA ALA A 66 18.86 1.09 -0.63
C ALA A 66 19.48 -0.29 -0.91
N GLY A 67 20.28 -0.83 0.01
CA GLY A 67 20.87 -2.16 -0.10
C GLY A 67 19.82 -3.28 -0.12
N LEU A 68 18.79 -3.17 0.74
CA LEU A 68 17.65 -4.10 0.74
C LEU A 68 16.91 -4.06 -0.61
N LEU A 69 16.61 -2.86 -1.11
CA LEU A 69 15.93 -2.67 -2.39
C LEU A 69 16.74 -3.26 -3.56
N LEU A 70 18.04 -2.95 -3.64
CA LEU A 70 18.88 -3.50 -4.70
C LEU A 70 19.00 -5.02 -4.62
N GLY A 71 19.14 -5.57 -3.41
CA GLY A 71 19.25 -7.02 -3.21
C GLY A 71 18.00 -7.79 -3.67
N GLU A 72 16.81 -7.22 -3.47
CA GLU A 72 15.56 -7.80 -3.99
C GLU A 72 15.50 -7.77 -5.51
N VAL A 73 15.85 -6.63 -6.12
CA VAL A 73 15.84 -6.46 -7.58
C VAL A 73 16.88 -7.35 -8.26
N GLU A 74 18.09 -7.42 -7.73
CA GLU A 74 19.17 -8.25 -8.27
C GLU A 74 18.80 -9.73 -8.22
N ARG A 75 18.24 -10.20 -7.10
CA ARG A 75 17.82 -11.60 -6.97
C ARG A 75 16.69 -11.96 -7.91
N TRP A 76 15.69 -11.09 -8.04
CA TRP A 76 14.60 -11.26 -9.00
C TRP A 76 15.16 -11.36 -10.42
N TRP A 77 16.02 -10.43 -10.81
CA TRP A 77 16.63 -10.41 -12.14
C TRP A 77 17.45 -11.67 -12.43
N ALA A 78 18.22 -12.15 -11.46
CA ALA A 78 19.11 -13.29 -11.63
C ALA A 78 18.37 -14.65 -11.67
N THR A 79 17.22 -14.77 -10.99
CA THR A 79 16.61 -16.08 -10.72
C THR A 79 15.16 -16.22 -11.18
N ASP A 80 14.47 -15.13 -11.52
CA ASP A 80 13.00 -15.07 -11.73
C ASP A 80 12.18 -15.61 -10.53
N GLN A 81 12.82 -15.71 -9.36
CA GLN A 81 12.19 -16.07 -8.10
C GLN A 81 12.00 -14.83 -7.25
N LEU A 82 10.80 -14.67 -6.70
CA LEU A 82 10.50 -13.62 -5.73
C LEU A 82 11.16 -13.97 -4.39
N PRO A 83 12.13 -13.19 -3.89
CA PRO A 83 12.54 -13.32 -2.51
C PRO A 83 11.34 -13.02 -1.61
N GLU A 84 11.07 -13.90 -0.64
CA GLU A 84 10.20 -13.63 0.52
C GLU A 84 8.94 -12.83 0.13
N ILE A 85 8.07 -13.50 -0.63
CA ILE A 85 6.84 -12.94 -1.20
C ILE A 85 6.05 -12.17 -0.13
N ASP A 86 5.50 -11.02 -0.52
CA ASP A 86 4.54 -10.27 0.27
C ASP A 86 5.09 -9.73 1.60
N VAL A 87 6.33 -9.25 1.63
CA VAL A 87 6.91 -8.61 2.83
C VAL A 87 7.30 -7.17 2.55
N GLN A 88 6.90 -6.27 3.45
CA GLN A 88 7.45 -4.93 3.57
C GLN A 88 8.45 -4.89 4.73
N VAL A 89 9.64 -4.37 4.49
CA VAL A 89 10.67 -4.19 5.52
C VAL A 89 10.67 -2.75 5.99
N GLU A 90 10.48 -2.52 7.27
CA GLU A 90 10.72 -1.25 7.93
C GLU A 90 12.18 -1.18 8.38
N VAL A 91 12.84 -0.06 8.10
CA VAL A 91 14.16 0.29 8.63
C VAL A 91 13.98 1.47 9.57
N GLY A 92 14.18 1.22 10.86
CA GLY A 92 14.05 2.22 11.92
C GLY A 92 15.16 3.29 11.89
N PRO A 93 15.02 4.35 12.69
CA PRO A 93 15.99 5.46 12.73
C PRO A 93 17.39 5.06 13.23
N ASP A 94 17.49 3.95 13.96
CA ASP A 94 18.70 3.30 14.45
C ASP A 94 19.25 2.24 13.48
N GLY A 95 18.55 1.98 12.37
CA GLY A 95 18.86 0.92 11.42
C GLY A 95 18.28 -0.44 11.79
N GLU A 96 17.50 -0.57 12.87
CA GLU A 96 16.79 -1.81 13.18
C GLU A 96 15.79 -2.16 12.07
N THR A 97 15.78 -3.42 11.64
CA THR A 97 14.87 -3.87 10.60
C THR A 97 13.70 -4.66 11.18
N ARG A 98 12.48 -4.34 10.76
CA ARG A 98 11.26 -5.10 11.09
C ARG A 98 10.56 -5.54 9.82
N ARG A 99 9.95 -6.72 9.87
CA ARG A 99 9.32 -7.35 8.70
C ARG A 99 7.81 -7.37 8.90
N HIS A 100 7.09 -6.87 7.90
CA HIS A 100 5.65 -6.72 7.90
C HIS A 100 5.05 -7.51 6.73
N PRO A 101 4.40 -8.66 6.98
CA PRO A 101 3.69 -9.38 5.92
C PRO A 101 2.54 -8.54 5.34
N VAL A 102 2.44 -8.50 4.02
CA VAL A 102 1.45 -7.75 3.24
C VAL A 102 0.54 -8.71 2.51
N LEU A 103 -0.57 -9.09 3.13
CA LEU A 103 -1.51 -10.01 2.50
C LEU A 103 -2.30 -9.31 1.39
N PRO A 104 -2.36 -9.89 0.16
CA PRO A 104 -3.24 -9.39 -0.89
C PRO A 104 -4.68 -9.21 -0.40
N LEU A 105 -5.34 -8.16 -0.86
CA LEU A 105 -6.73 -7.90 -0.56
C LEU A 105 -7.62 -8.71 -1.51
N PRO A 106 -8.73 -9.29 -1.00
CA PRO A 106 -9.67 -9.98 -1.87
C PRO A 106 -10.29 -8.99 -2.85
N VAL A 107 -10.41 -9.39 -4.12
CA VAL A 107 -11.17 -8.63 -5.11
C VAL A 107 -12.65 -8.72 -4.74
N VAL A 108 -13.17 -7.66 -4.10
CA VAL A 108 -14.59 -7.58 -3.77
C VAL A 108 -15.34 -7.12 -5.01
N ALA A 109 -16.26 -7.94 -5.52
CA ALA A 109 -17.12 -7.57 -6.64
C ALA A 109 -17.87 -6.27 -6.30
N SER A 110 -17.89 -5.30 -7.22
CA SER A 110 -18.68 -4.08 -7.02
C SER A 110 -20.15 -4.42 -6.75
N PRO A 111 -20.82 -3.71 -5.83
CA PRO A 111 -22.25 -3.91 -5.61
C PRO A 111 -22.97 -3.72 -6.94
N ALA A 112 -23.78 -4.72 -7.32
CA ALA A 112 -24.60 -4.65 -8.52
C ALA A 112 -25.44 -3.37 -8.50
N ALA A 113 -25.43 -2.64 -9.63
CA ALA A 113 -26.22 -1.42 -9.78
C ALA A 113 -27.68 -1.66 -9.35
N PRO A 114 -28.33 -0.69 -8.68
CA PRO A 114 -29.70 -0.85 -8.23
C PRO A 114 -30.59 -1.18 -9.44
N ARG A 115 -31.25 -2.34 -9.39
CA ARG A 115 -32.27 -2.72 -10.38
C ARG A 115 -33.34 -1.63 -10.37
N ARG A 116 -33.34 -0.79 -11.41
CA ARG A 116 -34.37 0.23 -11.64
C ARG A 116 -35.74 -0.46 -11.56
N GLY A 117 -36.59 0.07 -10.68
CA GLY A 117 -37.78 -0.59 -10.15
C GLY A 117 -38.68 -1.24 -11.21
N ALA A 118 -39.23 -2.40 -10.83
CA ALA A 118 -40.31 -3.03 -11.55
C ALA A 118 -41.52 -2.08 -11.61
N ARG A 119 -42.00 -1.84 -12.82
CA ARG A 119 -43.20 -1.05 -13.12
C ARG A 119 -44.40 -1.72 -12.44
N PRO A 120 -45.24 -1.01 -11.65
CA PRO A 120 -46.40 -1.63 -11.04
C PRO A 120 -47.37 -2.11 -12.14
N ALA A 121 -47.77 -3.38 -12.07
CA ALA A 121 -48.78 -3.95 -12.94
C ALA A 121 -50.11 -3.21 -12.71
N GLY A 122 -50.73 -2.77 -13.80
CA GLY A 122 -51.99 -2.03 -13.79
C GLY A 122 -53.12 -2.82 -13.12
N SER A 123 -54.01 -2.11 -12.42
CA SER A 123 -55.22 -2.69 -11.86
C SER A 123 -56.21 -3.04 -12.98
N VAL A 124 -56.73 -4.27 -12.93
CA VAL A 124 -57.93 -4.64 -13.67
C VAL A 124 -59.11 -4.29 -12.76
N ARG A 125 -59.96 -3.36 -13.21
CA ARG A 125 -61.29 -3.13 -12.61
C ARG A 125 -62.23 -4.24 -13.09
N THR A 126 -62.92 -4.88 -12.15
CA THR A 126 -64.21 -5.55 -12.36
C THR A 126 -65.32 -4.62 -11.95
#